data_AF-A0AA51Q7Z3-F1
#
_entry.id   AF-A0AA51Q7Z3-F1
#
_cell.length_a   1.000
_cell.length_b   1.000
_cell.length_c   1.000
_cell.angle_alpha   90.00
_cell.angle_beta   90.00
_cell.angle_gamma   90.00
#
_symmetry.space_group_name_H-M   'P 1'
#
loop_
_entity.id
_entity.type
_entity.pdbx_description
1 polymer ?
#
loop_
_entity_poly.entity_id
_entity_poly.type
_entity_poly.pdbx_seq_one_letter_code
_entity_poly.pdbx_strand_id
1 'polypeptide(L)'
;MKEKLKFILSITAIMGFIIFQYGNRTTVADGGLDLLKLASVLQGENILLNEWSVNAREHLVKLKTQQEIEVYAEDLRQKFPEWKWTVTSTRQKWEVTAVSPAHETLQLLATHTNQKADAYIVYRVNGTAWNRDVESFSQMANLKLD
;
A
#
# COMPACT_ATOMS: atom_id res chain seq x y z
N MET A 1 22.78 54.12 -12.49
CA MET A 1 21.57 53.29 -12.80
C MET A 1 21.88 52.09 -13.70
N LYS A 2 22.62 52.24 -14.81
CA LYS A 2 22.94 51.14 -15.75
C LYS A 2 23.71 49.97 -15.10
N GLU A 3 24.71 50.24 -14.26
CA GLU A 3 25.48 49.17 -13.59
C GLU A 3 24.68 48.39 -12.54
N LYS A 4 23.78 49.06 -11.80
CA LYS A 4 22.86 48.39 -10.87
C LYS A 4 21.83 47.54 -11.61
N LEU A 5 21.38 47.98 -12.79
CA LEU A 5 20.46 47.24 -13.63
C LEU A 5 21.10 45.98 -14.23
N LYS A 6 22.37 46.07 -14.69
CA LYS A 6 23.14 44.90 -15.14
C LYS A 6 23.34 43.88 -14.03
N PHE A 7 23.62 44.35 -12.81
CA PHE A 7 23.79 43.48 -11.65
C PHE A 7 22.47 42.75 -11.27
N ILE A 8 21.35 43.47 -11.27
CA ILE A 8 20.02 42.87 -11.02
C ILE A 8 19.68 41.83 -12.10
N LEU A 9 19.92 42.14 -13.38
CA LEU A 9 19.66 41.21 -14.49
C LEU A 9 20.50 39.93 -14.36
N SER A 10 21.76 40.07 -13.95
CA SER A 10 22.66 38.93 -13.72
C SER A 10 22.15 38.02 -12.60
N ILE A 11 21.65 38.58 -11.50
CA ILE A 11 21.10 37.80 -10.38
C ILE A 11 19.84 37.05 -10.83
N THR A 12 18.93 37.71 -11.56
CA THR A 12 17.72 37.07 -12.08
C THR A 12 18.04 35.92 -13.03
N ALA A 13 19.07 36.06 -13.88
CA ALA A 13 19.50 35.00 -14.79
C ALA A 13 20.05 33.77 -14.04
N ILE A 14 20.89 33.98 -13.01
CA ILE A 14 21.43 32.89 -12.19
C ILE A 14 20.31 32.18 -11.43
N MET A 15 19.37 32.94 -10.87
CA MET A 15 18.24 32.38 -10.13
C MET A 15 17.29 31.59 -11.04
N GLY A 16 17.02 32.10 -12.24
CA GLY A 16 16.27 31.39 -13.28
C GLY A 16 16.97 30.09 -13.71
N PHE A 17 18.29 30.11 -13.86
CA PHE A 17 19.06 28.91 -14.18
C PHE A 17 19.00 27.86 -13.07
N ILE A 18 19.07 28.26 -11.79
CA ILE A 18 18.93 27.33 -10.66
C ILE A 18 17.53 26.69 -10.66
N ILE A 19 16.46 27.47 -10.87
CA ILE A 19 15.07 26.96 -10.91
C ILE A 19 14.88 26.01 -12.10
N PHE A 20 15.45 26.34 -13.26
CA PHE A 20 15.41 25.49 -14.46
C PHE A 20 16.11 24.14 -14.24
N GLN A 21 17.28 24.15 -13.59
CA GLN A 21 18.02 22.93 -13.25
C GLN A 21 17.29 22.07 -12.19
N TYR A 22 16.53 22.69 -11.27
CA TYR A 22 15.70 21.97 -10.30
C TYR A 22 14.41 21.40 -10.90
N GLY A 23 13.76 22.13 -11.81
CA GLY A 23 12.52 21.69 -12.46
C GLY A 23 12.68 20.48 -13.39
N ASN A 24 13.90 20.25 -13.90
CA ASN A 24 14.21 19.11 -14.78
C ASN A 24 14.79 17.89 -14.03
N ARG A 25 14.87 17.95 -12.69
CA ARG A 25 15.13 16.77 -11.85
C ARG A 25 13.80 16.18 -11.43
N THR A 26 13.13 15.54 -12.38
CA THR A 26 12.22 14.46 -11.99
C THR A 26 13.11 13.41 -11.34
N THR A 27 13.08 13.34 -10.00
CA THR A 27 13.49 12.13 -9.31
C THR A 27 12.49 11.08 -9.78
N VAL A 28 12.84 10.41 -10.88
CA VAL A 28 12.20 9.16 -11.27
C VAL A 28 12.56 8.25 -10.12
N ALA A 29 11.62 8.08 -9.18
CA ALA A 29 11.69 6.98 -8.26
C ALA A 29 11.82 5.75 -9.15
N ASP A 30 12.95 5.06 -9.03
CA ASP A 30 13.15 3.77 -9.68
C ASP A 30 12.05 2.85 -9.15
N GLY A 31 10.93 2.80 -9.88
CA GLY A 31 9.65 2.20 -9.50
C GLY A 31 9.68 0.68 -9.43
N GLY A 32 10.86 0.07 -9.32
CA GLY A 32 10.95 -1.31 -8.86
C GLY A 32 10.43 -1.37 -7.43
N LEU A 33 9.36 -2.15 -7.20
CA LEU A 33 8.82 -2.42 -5.87
C LEU A 33 9.97 -2.75 -4.90
N ASP A 34 10.00 -2.13 -3.72
CA ASP A 34 11.04 -2.41 -2.72
C ASP A 34 11.13 -3.90 -2.36
N LEU A 35 10.01 -4.62 -2.50
CA LEU A 35 9.96 -6.08 -2.36
C LEU A 35 10.82 -6.81 -3.41
N LEU A 36 10.82 -6.36 -4.67
CA LEU A 36 11.67 -6.93 -5.73
C LEU A 36 13.15 -6.71 -5.41
N LYS A 37 13.49 -5.52 -4.90
CA LYS A 37 14.85 -5.18 -4.47
C LYS A 37 15.30 -6.08 -3.32
N LEU A 38 14.47 -6.23 -2.29
CA LEU A 38 14.74 -7.12 -1.15
C LEU A 38 14.89 -8.57 -1.60
N ALA A 39 14.00 -9.07 -2.44
CA ALA A 39 14.07 -10.45 -2.94
C ALA A 39 15.35 -10.69 -3.75
N SER A 40 15.75 -9.75 -4.61
CA SER A 40 16.96 -9.87 -5.43
C SER A 40 18.24 -9.93 -4.59
N VAL A 41 18.31 -9.15 -3.51
CA VAL A 41 19.44 -9.15 -2.57
C VAL A 41 19.50 -10.48 -1.81
N LEU A 42 18.36 -10.97 -1.30
CA LEU A 42 18.30 -12.21 -0.54
C LEU A 42 18.67 -13.43 -1.38
N GLN A 43 18.25 -13.48 -2.65
CA GLN A 43 18.66 -14.55 -3.57
C GLN A 43 20.15 -14.50 -3.90
N GLY A 44 20.73 -13.31 -4.03
CA GLY A 44 22.17 -13.13 -4.28
C GLY A 44 23.08 -13.62 -3.15
N GLU A 45 22.55 -13.65 -1.91
CA GLU A 45 23.24 -14.12 -0.70
C GLU A 45 23.07 -15.64 -0.46
N ASN A 46 22.54 -16.41 -1.43
CA ASN A 46 22.14 -17.82 -1.26
C ASN A 46 21.14 -18.07 -0.12
N ILE A 47 20.37 -17.05 0.26
CA ILE A 47 19.31 -17.20 1.26
C ILE A 47 18.06 -17.72 0.55
N LEU A 48 17.59 -18.89 0.96
CA LEU A 48 16.43 -19.53 0.37
C LEU A 48 15.13 -18.87 0.88
N LEU A 49 14.43 -18.18 -0.01
CA LEU A 49 13.18 -17.48 0.31
C LEU A 49 12.01 -18.45 0.31
N ASN A 50 11.65 -18.96 1.50
CA ASN A 50 10.56 -19.94 1.66
C ASN A 50 9.16 -19.32 1.53
N GLU A 51 8.96 -18.11 2.06
CA GLU A 51 7.66 -17.45 2.06
C GLU A 51 7.83 -15.93 1.96
N TRP A 52 6.86 -15.28 1.32
CA TRP A 52 6.73 -13.83 1.32
C TRP A 52 5.27 -13.45 1.56
N SER A 53 5.06 -12.26 2.13
CA SER A 53 3.73 -11.68 2.22
C SER A 53 3.78 -10.16 2.06
N VAL A 54 2.78 -9.62 1.36
CA VAL A 54 2.56 -8.17 1.22
C VAL A 54 1.24 -7.84 1.90
N ASN A 55 1.26 -6.82 2.75
CA ASN A 55 0.11 -6.39 3.53
C ASN A 55 -0.21 -4.92 3.23
N ALA A 56 -1.45 -4.64 2.83
CA ALA A 56 -2.01 -3.30 2.83
C ALA A 56 -2.98 -3.18 4.01
N ARG A 57 -2.94 -2.05 4.73
CA ARG A 57 -3.83 -1.76 5.85
C ARG A 57 -4.46 -0.39 5.67
N GLU A 58 -5.78 -0.33 5.79
CA GLU A 58 -6.54 0.91 5.76
C GLU A 58 -7.36 1.07 7.05
N HIS A 59 -7.39 2.30 7.59
CA HIS A 59 -8.19 2.67 8.74
C HIS A 59 -9.57 3.17 8.26
N LEU A 60 -10.64 2.54 8.72
CA LEU A 60 -12.01 2.81 8.29
C LEU A 60 -12.62 3.97 9.08
N VAL A 61 -12.00 5.15 8.98
CA VAL A 61 -12.40 6.39 9.70
C VAL A 61 -13.85 6.82 9.48
N LYS A 62 -14.48 6.35 8.39
CA LYS A 62 -15.87 6.67 8.03
C LYS A 62 -16.88 5.81 8.79
N LEU A 63 -16.49 4.62 9.23
CA LEU A 63 -17.36 3.69 9.95
C LEU A 63 -17.17 3.93 11.44
N LYS A 64 -18.21 4.40 12.11
CA LYS A 64 -18.15 4.84 13.52
C LYS A 64 -18.84 3.87 14.46
N THR A 65 -19.73 3.04 13.93
CA THR A 65 -20.53 2.09 14.70
C THR A 65 -20.24 0.65 14.28
N GLN A 66 -20.42 -0.29 15.21
CA GLN A 66 -20.29 -1.71 14.94
C GLN A 66 -21.23 -2.17 13.79
N GLN A 67 -22.44 -1.62 13.75
CA GLN A 67 -23.43 -1.94 12.72
C GLN A 67 -22.98 -1.50 11.32
N GLU A 68 -22.38 -0.32 11.19
CA GLU A 68 -21.81 0.15 9.91
C GLU A 68 -20.68 -0.75 9.42
N ILE A 69 -19.86 -1.26 10.34
CA ILE A 69 -18.76 -2.18 10.02
C ILE A 69 -19.30 -3.55 9.60
N GLU A 70 -20.34 -4.05 10.27
CA GLU A 70 -21.01 -5.31 9.90
C GLU A 70 -21.69 -5.21 8.52
N VAL A 71 -22.39 -4.11 8.24
CA VAL A 71 -22.98 -3.85 6.91
C VAL A 71 -21.88 -3.81 5.84
N TYR A 72 -20.76 -3.14 6.11
CA TYR A 72 -19.64 -3.10 5.18
C TYR A 72 -19.02 -4.48 4.94
N ALA A 73 -18.91 -5.33 5.97
CA ALA A 73 -18.46 -6.71 5.81
C ALA A 73 -19.43 -7.54 4.96
N GLU A 74 -20.73 -7.30 5.10
CA GLU A 74 -21.75 -7.96 4.28
C GLU A 74 -21.70 -7.52 2.82
N ASP A 75 -21.49 -6.23 2.56
CA ASP A 75 -21.28 -5.72 1.21
C ASP A 75 -20.06 -6.37 0.54
N LEU A 76 -18.98 -6.58 1.30
CA LEU A 76 -17.79 -7.29 0.82
C LEU A 76 -18.08 -8.77 0.57
N ARG A 77 -18.85 -9.43 1.45
CA ARG A 77 -19.26 -10.83 1.26
C ARG A 77 -20.08 -11.02 -0.01
N GLN A 78 -20.96 -10.07 -0.31
CA GLN A 78 -21.74 -10.08 -1.56
C GLN A 78 -20.87 -9.87 -2.81
N LYS A 79 -19.82 -9.05 -2.72
CA LYS A 79 -18.87 -8.82 -3.82
C LYS A 79 -17.94 -10.02 -4.07
N PHE A 80 -17.63 -10.78 -3.02
CA PHE A 80 -16.73 -11.93 -3.08
C PHE A 80 -17.40 -13.20 -2.51
N PRO A 81 -18.43 -13.72 -3.19
CA PRO A 81 -19.21 -14.86 -2.69
C PRO A 81 -18.41 -16.17 -2.70
N GLU A 82 -17.42 -16.27 -3.58
CA GLU A 82 -16.54 -17.46 -3.73
C GLU A 82 -15.48 -17.57 -2.63
N TRP A 83 -15.33 -16.54 -1.78
CA TRP A 83 -14.32 -16.52 -0.73
C TRP A 83 -14.84 -17.24 0.51
N LYS A 84 -13.94 -17.82 1.30
CA LYS A 84 -14.29 -18.45 2.57
C LYS A 84 -14.29 -17.43 3.69
N TRP A 85 -15.48 -17.11 4.19
CA TRP A 85 -15.69 -16.12 5.24
C TRP A 85 -15.76 -16.78 6.63
N THR A 86 -15.04 -16.21 7.59
CA THR A 86 -15.06 -16.63 9.00
C THR A 86 -15.23 -15.38 9.87
N VAL A 87 -16.19 -15.44 10.79
CA VAL A 87 -16.46 -14.35 11.75
C VAL A 87 -16.07 -14.82 13.14
N THR A 88 -15.22 -14.04 13.80
CA THR A 88 -14.81 -14.26 15.19
C THR A 88 -15.20 -13.03 16.00
N SER A 89 -16.12 -13.22 16.95
CA SER A 89 -16.55 -12.17 17.86
C SER A 89 -16.18 -12.55 19.29
N THR A 90 -15.54 -11.63 19.99
CA THR A 90 -15.11 -11.76 21.39
C THR A 90 -15.55 -10.52 22.15
N ARG A 91 -15.43 -10.53 23.49
CA ARG A 91 -15.80 -9.35 24.30
C ARG A 91 -15.00 -8.08 23.97
N GLN A 92 -13.82 -8.21 23.37
CA GLN A 92 -12.90 -7.09 23.13
C GLN A 92 -12.77 -6.71 21.66
N LYS A 93 -12.99 -7.67 20.75
CA LYS A 93 -12.87 -7.46 19.31
C LYS A 93 -13.91 -8.24 18.53
N TRP A 94 -14.26 -7.68 17.38
CA TRP A 94 -14.98 -8.34 16.32
C TRP A 94 -14.09 -8.38 15.08
N GLU A 95 -14.04 -9.54 14.45
CA GLU A 95 -13.10 -9.83 13.38
C GLU A 95 -13.77 -10.66 12.30
N VAL A 96 -13.58 -10.27 11.04
CA VAL A 96 -14.04 -11.01 9.87
C VAL A 96 -12.85 -11.28 8.99
N THR A 97 -12.61 -12.55 8.67
CA THR A 97 -11.56 -12.98 7.76
C THR A 97 -12.20 -13.64 6.54
N ALA A 98 -11.78 -13.23 5.36
CA ALA A 98 -12.15 -13.85 4.09
C ALA A 98 -10.90 -14.35 3.40
N VAL A 99 -10.92 -15.61 2.96
CA VAL A 99 -9.80 -16.23 2.22
C VAL A 99 -10.25 -16.55 0.81
N SER A 100 -9.53 -16.03 -0.18
CA SER A 100 -9.81 -16.27 -1.59
C SER A 100 -9.35 -17.68 -2.02
N PRO A 101 -9.90 -18.23 -3.12
CA PRO A 101 -9.37 -19.45 -3.72
C PRO A 101 -7.90 -19.36 -4.14
N ALA A 102 -7.42 -18.13 -4.42
CA ALA A 102 -6.04 -17.82 -4.75
C ALA A 102 -5.17 -17.56 -3.51
N HIS A 103 -5.64 -17.89 -2.31
CA HIS A 103 -4.96 -17.74 -1.01
C HIS A 103 -4.74 -16.28 -0.55
N GLU A 104 -5.38 -15.31 -1.19
CA GLU A 104 -5.42 -13.94 -0.69
C GLU A 104 -6.30 -13.87 0.56
N THR A 105 -5.97 -12.98 1.49
CA THR A 105 -6.71 -12.81 2.74
C THR A 105 -7.17 -11.37 2.90
N LEU A 106 -8.47 -11.18 3.16
CA LEU A 106 -9.05 -9.92 3.59
C LEU A 106 -9.49 -10.04 5.04
N GLN A 107 -9.05 -9.13 5.90
CA GLN A 107 -9.32 -9.17 7.32
C GLN A 107 -9.87 -7.82 7.77
N LEU A 108 -11.09 -7.83 8.30
CA LEU A 108 -11.74 -6.69 8.91
C LEU A 108 -11.67 -6.84 10.42
N LEU A 109 -11.15 -5.85 11.12
CA LEU A 109 -10.98 -5.88 12.57
C LEU A 109 -11.63 -4.65 13.18
N ALA A 110 -12.47 -4.83 14.19
CA ALA A 110 -13.07 -3.77 14.98
C ALA A 110 -12.83 -4.02 16.47
N THR A 111 -12.46 -2.98 17.21
CA THR A 111 -12.31 -3.07 18.67
C THR A 111 -13.53 -2.54 19.40
N HIS A 112 -14.00 -3.24 20.44
CA HIS A 112 -15.17 -2.84 21.24
C HIS A 112 -14.83 -1.86 22.38
N THR A 113 -13.62 -1.29 22.41
CA THR A 113 -13.04 -0.67 23.60
C THR A 113 -13.50 0.76 23.91
N ASN A 114 -14.31 1.44 23.09
CA ASN A 114 -14.85 2.77 23.40
C ASN A 114 -16.16 3.07 22.65
N GLN A 115 -16.86 4.14 23.03
CA GLN A 115 -18.12 4.63 22.45
C GLN A 115 -18.11 4.84 20.91
N LYS A 116 -16.94 4.74 20.26
CA LYS A 116 -16.75 4.73 18.82
C LYS A 116 -15.98 3.47 18.46
N ALA A 117 -16.45 2.76 17.44
CA ALA A 117 -15.72 1.61 16.90
C ALA A 117 -14.49 2.10 16.14
N ASP A 118 -13.30 1.60 16.51
CA ASP A 118 -12.06 1.75 15.73
C ASP A 118 -11.90 0.49 14.89
N ALA A 119 -11.81 0.66 13.57
CA ALA A 119 -11.90 -0.42 12.61
C ALA A 119 -10.86 -0.33 11.49
N TYR A 120 -10.25 -1.46 11.16
CA TYR A 120 -9.24 -1.59 10.11
C TYR A 120 -9.63 -2.68 9.14
N ILE A 121 -9.29 -2.47 7.86
CA ILE A 121 -9.25 -3.54 6.87
C ILE A 121 -7.80 -3.81 6.50
N VAL A 122 -7.44 -5.08 6.43
CA VAL A 122 -6.11 -5.56 6.05
C VAL A 122 -6.29 -6.51 4.88
N TYR A 123 -5.61 -6.23 3.79
CA TYR A 123 -5.51 -7.12 2.64
C TYR A 123 -4.09 -7.70 2.60
N ARG A 124 -4.00 -9.02 2.46
CA ARG A 124 -2.76 -9.78 2.46
C ARG A 124 -2.71 -10.70 1.26
N VAL A 125 -1.57 -10.67 0.57
CA VAL A 125 -1.19 -11.68 -0.43
C VAL A 125 0.06 -12.37 0.08
N ASN A 126 0.10 -13.69 -0.01
CA ASN A 126 1.23 -14.52 0.38
C ASN A 126 1.62 -15.50 -0.73
N GLY A 127 2.89 -15.90 -0.74
CA GLY A 127 3.40 -16.91 -1.66
C GLY A 127 4.49 -17.74 -1.01
N THR A 128 4.52 -19.03 -1.35
CA THR A 128 5.46 -20.05 -0.81
C THR A 128 6.70 -20.25 -1.70
N ALA A 129 6.82 -19.45 -2.76
CA ALA A 129 7.99 -19.41 -3.61
C ALA A 129 8.09 -18.03 -4.24
N TRP A 130 9.33 -17.54 -4.40
CA TRP A 130 9.60 -16.40 -5.25
C TRP A 130 9.84 -16.88 -6.68
N ASN A 131 8.94 -16.54 -7.60
CA ASN A 131 9.01 -16.96 -9.01
C ASN A 131 8.70 -15.77 -9.95
N ARG A 132 8.85 -15.98 -11.26
CA ARG A 132 8.61 -14.93 -12.27
C ARG A 132 7.16 -14.41 -12.30
N ASP A 133 6.20 -15.19 -11.82
CA ASP A 133 4.79 -14.78 -11.77
C ASP A 133 4.59 -13.74 -10.66
N VAL A 134 5.30 -13.86 -9.54
CA VAL A 134 5.33 -12.85 -8.46
C VAL A 134 6.01 -11.55 -8.91
N GLU A 135 7.08 -11.67 -9.69
CA GLU A 135 7.75 -10.50 -10.28
C GLU A 135 6.82 -9.76 -11.24
N SER A 136 6.07 -10.51 -12.05
CA SER A 136 5.07 -9.95 -12.98
C SER A 136 3.89 -9.30 -12.25
N PHE A 137 3.38 -9.92 -11.18
CA PHE A 137 2.35 -9.32 -10.30
C PHE A 137 2.83 -8.02 -9.67
N SER A 138 4.07 -8.01 -9.16
CA SER A 138 4.66 -6.82 -8.52
C SER A 138 4.81 -5.67 -9.52
N GLN A 139 5.24 -5.95 -10.75
CA GLN A 139 5.33 -4.94 -11.81
C GLN A 139 3.94 -4.40 -12.22
N MET A 140 2.93 -5.27 -12.33
CA MET A 140 1.55 -4.86 -12.64
C MET A 140 0.91 -4.04 -11.50
N ALA A 141 1.18 -4.38 -10.24
CA ALA A 141 0.70 -3.62 -9.09
C ALA A 141 1.29 -2.21 -9.05
N ASN A 142 2.56 -2.06 -9.46
CA ASN A 142 3.21 -0.76 -9.55
C ASN A 142 2.57 0.16 -10.61
N LEU A 143 2.17 -0.39 -11.76
CA LEU A 143 1.51 0.35 -12.85
C LEU A 143 0.08 0.84 -12.52
N LYS A 144 -0.55 0.34 -11.46
CA LYS A 144 -1.89 0.78 -11.04
C LYS A 144 -1.88 1.87 -9.96
N LEU A 145 -0.70 2.19 -9.43
CA LEU A 145 -0.53 3.17 -8.35
C LEU A 145 0.01 4.52 -8.85
N ASP A 146 0.38 4.63 -10.12
CA ASP A 146 0.67 5.86 -10.87
C ASP A 146 -0.55 6.32 -11.69
#